data_AF-A0A927QHV2-F1
#
_entry.id   AF-A0A927QHV2-F1
#
_cell.length_a   1.000
_cell.length_b   1.000
_cell.length_c   1.000
_cell.angle_alpha   90.00
_cell.angle_beta   90.00
_cell.angle_gamma   90.00
#
_symmetry.space_group_name_H-M   'P 1'
#
loop_
_entity.id
_entity.type
_entity.pdbx_description
1 polymer ?
#
loop_
_entity_poly.entity_id
_entity_poly.type
_entity_poly.pdbx_seq_one_letter_code
_entity_poly.pdbx_strand_id
1 'polypeptide(L)'
;MDHFNEQPSHPHTPERDEITTAFRDVFALEAGKRVLFWMLEQCAVYRDAYSGELTNATNYILGRQGAGRTLIAKLDSIDPTMYPKLLLAIADFKEAEKVAAKRRADSEEGEDYDVDA
;
A
#
# COMPACT_ATOMS: atom_id res chain seq x y z
N MET A 1 27.53 -28.59 31.81
CA MET A 1 26.42 -28.93 30.90
C MET A 1 26.09 -27.66 30.13
N ASP A 2 26.84 -27.37 29.07
CA ASP A 2 26.58 -26.24 28.19
C ASP A 2 25.76 -26.74 27.02
N HIS A 3 24.44 -26.73 27.18
CA HIS A 3 23.51 -27.03 26.10
C HIS A 3 23.37 -25.78 25.22
N PHE A 4 24.09 -25.82 24.09
CA PHE A 4 23.68 -25.35 22.76
C PHE A 4 22.63 -24.23 22.74
N ASN A 5 23.09 -22.98 22.69
CA ASN A 5 22.33 -21.88 22.10
C ASN A 5 22.83 -21.59 20.67
N GLU A 6 22.93 -22.65 19.86
CA GLU A 6 23.04 -22.50 18.41
C GLU A 6 21.62 -22.36 17.87
N GLN A 7 21.04 -21.17 18.02
CA GLN A 7 19.93 -20.76 17.18
C GLN A 7 20.41 -20.89 15.73
N PRO A 8 19.72 -21.64 14.87
CA PRO A 8 20.09 -21.68 13.46
C PRO A 8 19.89 -20.27 12.91
N SER A 9 20.99 -19.57 12.65
CA SER A 9 20.99 -18.34 11.86
C SER A 9 20.27 -18.65 10.57
N HIS A 10 19.06 -18.10 10.40
CA HIS A 10 18.24 -18.33 9.22
C HIS A 10 19.11 -18.13 7.97
N PRO A 11 19.19 -19.10 7.05
CA PRO A 11 20.01 -18.95 5.87
C PRO A 11 19.51 -17.72 5.10
N HIS A 12 20.41 -16.77 4.85
CA HIS A 12 20.21 -15.73 3.87
C HIS A 12 20.12 -16.42 2.51
N THR A 13 18.89 -16.76 2.10
CA THR A 13 18.66 -17.35 0.78
C THR A 13 18.71 -16.21 -0.25
N PRO A 14 19.39 -16.40 -1.39
CA PRO A 14 19.52 -15.35 -2.43
C PRO A 14 18.15 -14.84 -2.91
N GLU A 15 17.14 -15.70 -2.95
CA GLU A 15 15.75 -15.35 -3.25
C GLU A 15 15.15 -14.30 -2.29
N ARG A 16 15.52 -14.34 -1.00
CA ARG A 16 15.08 -13.35 0.00
C ARG A 16 15.73 -11.99 -0.23
N ASP A 17 16.94 -11.98 -0.76
CA ASP A 17 17.69 -10.76 -1.05
C ASP A 17 17.21 -10.11 -2.36
N GLU A 18 16.88 -10.92 -3.38
CA GLU A 18 16.28 -10.46 -4.64
C GLU A 18 14.92 -9.81 -4.42
N ILE A 19 14.01 -10.47 -3.67
CA ILE A 19 12.69 -9.89 -3.40
C ILE A 19 12.80 -8.62 -2.56
N THR A 20 13.76 -8.56 -1.63
CA THR A 20 14.02 -7.35 -0.83
C THR A 20 14.49 -6.19 -1.70
N THR A 21 15.35 -6.47 -2.67
CA THR A 21 15.80 -5.50 -3.68
C THR A 21 14.62 -5.01 -4.52
N ALA A 22 13.79 -5.92 -5.03
CA ALA A 22 12.61 -5.58 -5.81
C ALA A 22 11.63 -4.68 -5.03
N PHE A 23 11.40 -4.95 -3.74
CA PHE A 23 10.59 -4.08 -2.90
C PHE A 23 11.18 -2.68 -2.75
N ARG A 24 12.51 -2.56 -2.59
CA ARG A 24 13.19 -1.26 -2.54
C ARG A 24 13.05 -0.49 -3.85
N ASP A 25 13.21 -1.17 -4.98
CA ASP A 25 13.10 -0.57 -6.31
C ASP A 25 11.68 -0.06 -6.58
N VAL A 26 10.66 -0.87 -6.25
CA VAL A 26 9.25 -0.45 -6.34
C VAL A 26 9.00 0.74 -5.41
N PHE A 27 9.50 0.70 -4.18
CA PHE A 27 9.28 1.78 -3.21
C PHE A 27 9.96 3.09 -3.62
N ALA A 28 11.11 3.04 -4.30
CA ALA A 28 11.81 4.21 -4.79
C ALA A 28 10.97 5.00 -5.82
N LEU A 29 10.14 4.31 -6.61
CA LEU A 29 9.30 4.92 -7.64
C LEU A 29 7.99 5.48 -7.06
N GLU A 30 7.62 6.72 -7.43
CA GLU A 30 6.33 7.31 -7.06
C GLU A 30 5.15 6.45 -7.55
N ALA A 31 5.23 5.94 -8.78
CA ALA A 31 4.23 5.01 -9.31
C ALA A 31 4.16 3.70 -8.52
N GLY A 32 5.30 3.19 -8.05
CA GLY A 32 5.33 1.99 -7.21
C GLY A 32 4.68 2.22 -5.85
N LYS A 33 4.94 3.37 -5.21
CA LYS A 33 4.22 3.77 -3.97
C LYS A 33 2.70 3.85 -4.17
N ARG A 34 2.23 4.40 -5.31
CA ARG A 34 0.79 4.42 -5.64
C ARG A 34 0.19 3.02 -5.75
N VAL A 35 0.88 2.09 -6.42
CA VAL A 35 0.41 0.70 -6.55
C VAL A 35 0.40 0.00 -5.18
N LEU A 36 1.46 0.14 -4.39
CA LEU A 36 1.54 -0.43 -3.05
C LEU A 36 0.40 0.08 -2.16
N PHE A 37 0.10 1.38 -2.23
CA PHE A 37 -1.04 1.95 -1.52
C PHE A 37 -2.36 1.37 -2.01
N TRP A 38 -2.61 1.36 -3.32
CA TRP A 38 -3.82 0.81 -3.90
C TRP A 38 -4.06 -0.65 -3.45
N MET A 39 -3.00 -1.47 -3.41
CA MET A 39 -3.07 -2.85 -2.90
C MET A 39 -3.50 -2.90 -1.43
N LEU A 40 -2.94 -2.03 -0.58
CA LEU A 40 -3.32 -1.96 0.83
C LEU A 40 -4.77 -1.50 1.03
N GLU A 41 -5.28 -0.61 0.19
CA GLU A 41 -6.69 -0.21 0.20
C GLU A 41 -7.60 -1.40 -0.11
N GLN A 42 -7.23 -2.23 -1.11
CA GLN A 42 -8.00 -3.44 -1.43
C GLN A 42 -8.01 -4.46 -0.29
N CYS A 43 -6.97 -4.45 0.55
CA CYS A 43 -6.86 -5.33 1.70
C CYS A 43 -7.72 -4.86 2.89
N ALA A 44 -8.20 -3.61 2.90
CA ALA A 44 -9.08 -3.06 3.93
C ALA A 44 -8.60 -3.33 5.38
N VAL A 45 -7.28 -3.24 5.61
CA VAL A 45 -6.60 -3.71 6.84
C VAL A 45 -7.14 -3.07 8.13
N TYR A 46 -7.69 -1.85 8.01
CA TYR A 46 -8.23 -1.06 9.12
C TYR A 46 -9.76 -1.08 9.25
N ARG A 47 -10.48 -1.83 8.42
CA ARG A 47 -11.94 -1.97 8.53
C ARG A 47 -12.31 -3.14 9.44
N ASP A 48 -13.46 -3.05 10.09
CA ASP A 48 -14.00 -4.20 10.83
C ASP A 48 -14.31 -5.36 9.89
N ALA A 49 -13.87 -6.55 10.28
CA ALA A 49 -14.03 -7.76 9.47
C ALA A 49 -15.42 -8.41 9.63
N TYR A 50 -16.16 -8.06 10.69
CA TYR A 50 -17.43 -8.68 11.03
C TYR A 50 -18.61 -7.86 10.51
N SER A 51 -19.35 -8.41 9.53
CA SER A 51 -20.56 -7.80 8.96
C SER A 51 -21.86 -8.48 9.39
N GLY A 52 -21.86 -9.17 10.54
CA GLY A 52 -23.09 -9.62 11.19
C GLY A 52 -23.61 -11.02 10.83
N GLU A 53 -23.61 -11.47 9.56
CA GLU A 53 -24.49 -12.60 9.22
C GLU A 53 -23.92 -13.71 8.30
N LEU A 54 -22.75 -13.55 7.67
CA LEU A 54 -22.17 -14.57 6.78
C LEU A 54 -20.73 -14.96 7.16
N THR A 55 -20.54 -16.16 7.71
CA THR A 55 -19.22 -16.73 8.08
C THR A 55 -18.25 -16.79 6.90
N ASN A 56 -18.73 -17.14 5.71
CA ASN A 56 -17.89 -17.20 4.50
C ASN A 56 -17.40 -15.81 4.06
N ALA A 57 -18.27 -14.79 4.14
CA ALA A 57 -17.91 -13.41 3.84
C ALA A 57 -16.88 -12.88 4.85
N THR A 58 -17.06 -13.22 6.13
CA THR A 58 -16.14 -12.87 7.21
C THR A 58 -14.75 -13.49 6.97
N ASN A 59 -14.67 -14.79 6.66
CA ASN A 59 -13.39 -15.46 6.37
C ASN A 59 -12.68 -14.87 5.15
N TYR A 60 -13.43 -14.54 4.09
CA TYR A 60 -12.87 -13.88 2.92
C TYR A 60 -12.31 -12.48 3.23
N ILE A 61 -13.03 -11.68 4.04
CA ILE A 61 -12.56 -10.36 4.49
C ILE A 61 -11.29 -10.52 5.34
N LEU A 62 -11.27 -11.44 6.29
CA LEU A 62 -10.09 -11.73 7.11
C LEU A 62 -8.89 -12.15 6.27
N GLY A 63 -9.09 -13.00 5.25
CA GLY A 63 -8.03 -13.40 4.32
C GLY A 63 -7.42 -12.21 3.57
N ARG A 64 -8.25 -11.31 3.04
CA ARG A 64 -7.79 -10.08 2.37
C ARG A 64 -7.02 -9.17 3.31
N GLN A 65 -7.51 -8.97 4.53
CA GLN A 65 -6.80 -8.18 5.52
C GLN A 65 -5.48 -8.83 5.93
N GLY A 66 -5.44 -10.16 6.00
CA GLY A 66 -4.21 -10.93 6.22
C GLY A 66 -3.15 -10.64 5.17
N ALA A 67 -3.52 -10.64 3.89
CA ALA A 67 -2.59 -10.29 2.80
C ALA A 67 -2.02 -8.86 2.97
N GLY A 68 -2.86 -7.89 3.35
CA GLY A 68 -2.40 -6.53 3.62
C GLY A 68 -1.44 -6.44 4.81
N ARG A 69 -1.70 -7.19 5.89
CA ARG A 69 -0.78 -7.28 7.05
C ARG A 69 0.55 -7.91 6.68
N THR A 70 0.56 -8.93 5.82
CA THR A 70 1.79 -9.54 5.28
C THR A 70 2.60 -8.54 4.47
N LEU A 71 1.95 -7.70 3.65
CA LEU A 71 2.63 -6.64 2.92
C LEU A 71 3.25 -5.60 3.86
N ILE A 72 2.52 -5.16 4.88
CA ILE A 72 3.04 -4.22 5.90
C ILE A 72 4.24 -4.84 6.63
N ALA A 73 4.13 -6.10 7.06
CA ALA A 73 5.23 -6.82 7.72
C ALA A 73 6.45 -6.97 6.81
N LYS A 74 6.24 -7.19 5.50
CA LYS A 74 7.34 -7.25 4.53
C LYS A 74 8.07 -5.90 4.43
N LEU A 75 7.35 -4.79 4.33
CA LEU A 75 7.94 -3.45 4.33
C LEU A 75 8.73 -3.19 5.63
N ASP A 76 8.13 -3.50 6.78
CA ASP A 76 8.75 -3.34 8.09
C ASP A 76 10.04 -4.16 8.24
N SER A 77 10.05 -5.39 7.74
CA SER A 77 11.22 -6.27 7.75
C SER A 77 12.39 -5.77 6.88
N ILE A 78 12.12 -4.93 5.87
CA ILE A 78 13.14 -4.36 4.98
C ILE A 78 13.70 -3.06 5.57
N ASP A 79 12.81 -2.17 6.02
CA ASP A 79 13.11 -0.93 6.72
C ASP A 79 11.82 -0.49 7.46
N PRO A 80 11.82 -0.43 8.80
CA PRO A 80 10.65 -0.05 9.60
C PRO A 80 10.05 1.32 9.25
N THR A 81 10.80 2.18 8.59
CA THR A 81 10.34 3.50 8.15
C THR A 81 9.58 3.48 6.82
N MET A 82 9.65 2.39 6.05
CA MET A 82 8.99 2.31 4.74
C MET A 82 7.47 2.46 4.84
N TYR A 83 6.83 1.75 5.77
CA TYR A 83 5.37 1.85 5.89
C TYR A 83 4.90 3.25 6.33
N PRO A 84 5.49 3.89 7.36
CA PRO A 84 5.23 5.29 7.67
C PRO A 84 5.47 6.24 6.48
N LYS A 85 6.58 6.08 5.75
CA LYS A 85 6.88 6.91 4.56
C LYS A 85 5.83 6.73 3.46
N LEU A 86 5.32 5.51 3.28
CA LEU A 86 4.24 5.25 2.34
C LEU A 86 2.99 6.04 2.71
N LEU A 87 2.58 6.00 3.99
CA LEU A 87 1.44 6.75 4.52
C LEU A 87 1.56 8.26 4.29
N LEU A 88 2.76 8.82 4.47
CA LEU A 88 3.04 10.23 4.19
C LEU A 88 2.92 10.55 2.70
N ALA A 89 3.55 9.75 1.82
CA ALA A 89 3.50 9.96 0.38
C ALA A 89 2.05 9.93 -0.17
N ILE A 90 1.16 9.15 0.46
CA ILE A 90 -0.27 9.10 0.09
C ILE A 90 -0.98 10.42 0.37
N ALA A 91 -0.68 11.08 1.49
CA ALA A 91 -1.26 12.39 1.79
C ALA A 91 -0.88 13.39 0.68
N ASP A 92 0.39 13.36 0.26
CA ASP A 92 0.90 14.18 -0.84
C ASP A 92 0.23 13.85 -2.18
N PHE A 93 0.04 12.56 -2.49
CA PHE A 93 -0.67 12.14 -3.70
C PHE A 93 -2.12 12.60 -3.74
N LYS A 94 -2.85 12.45 -2.63
CA LYS A 94 -4.24 12.88 -2.55
C LYS A 94 -4.37 14.40 -2.72
N GLU A 95 -3.43 15.16 -2.20
CA GLU A 95 -3.42 16.61 -2.38
C GLU A 95 -3.11 17.00 -3.83
N ALA A 96 -2.12 16.35 -4.44
CA ALA A 96 -1.79 16.55 -5.86
C ALA A 96 -2.97 16.21 -6.79
N GLU A 97 -3.69 15.12 -6.50
CA GLU A 97 -4.88 14.71 -7.25
C GLU A 97 -6.03 15.72 -7.11
N LYS A 98 -6.29 16.24 -5.91
CA LYS A 98 -7.30 17.29 -5.70
C LYS A 98 -6.97 18.55 -6.48
N VAL A 99 -5.71 18.99 -6.46
CA VAL A 99 -5.26 20.17 -7.23
C VAL A 99 -5.41 19.92 -8.72
N ALA A 100 -5.03 18.74 -9.21
CA ALA A 100 -5.19 18.36 -10.61
C ALA A 100 -6.66 18.31 -11.04
N ALA A 101 -7.54 17.75 -10.20
CA ALA A 101 -8.98 17.69 -10.45
C ALA A 101 -9.59 19.10 -10.50
N LYS A 102 -9.22 19.98 -9.57
CA LYS A 102 -9.66 21.38 -9.57
C LYS A 102 -9.26 22.11 -10.86
N ARG A 103 -8.01 21.95 -11.30
CA ARG A 103 -7.53 22.57 -12.55
C ARG A 103 -8.29 22.09 -13.78
N ARG A 104 -8.71 20.82 -13.83
CA ARG A 104 -9.53 20.29 -14.93
C ARG A 104 -10.92 20.91 -14.93
N ALA A 105 -11.57 20.97 -13.76
CA ALA A 105 -12.87 21.62 -13.61
C ALA A 105 -12.82 23.10 -14.01
N ASP A 106 -11.82 23.85 -13.54
CA ASP A 106 -11.63 25.27 -13.87
C ASP A 106 -11.36 25.51 -15.39
N SER A 107 -10.88 24.49 -16.11
CA SER A 107 -10.61 24.57 -17.56
C SER A 107 -11.84 24.20 -18.41
N GLU A 108 -12.75 23.38 -17.87
CA GLU A 108 -13.98 22.94 -18.54
C GLU A 108 -15.13 23.98 -18.40
N GLU A 109 -15.14 24.81 -17.34
CA GLU A 109 -16.11 25.91 -17.17
C GLU A 109 -15.85 27.13 -18.09
N GLY A 110 -14.76 27.14 -18.86
CA GLY A 110 -14.37 28.25 -19.75
C GLY A 110 -14.78 28.10 -21.22
N GLU A 111 -15.50 27.03 -21.59
CA GLU A 111 -15.86 26.71 -22.99
C GLU A 111 -17.36 26.88 -23.32
N ASP A 112 -18.15 27.60 -22.51
CA ASP A 112 -19.49 28.03 -22.90
C ASP A 112 -19.37 29.33 -23.73
N TYR A 113 -18.94 29.19 -24.98
CA TYR A 113 -18.90 30.28 -25.95
C TYR A 113 -20.34 30.69 -26.32
N ASP A 114 -20.65 31.96 -26.07
CA ASP A 114 -21.77 32.73 -26.61
C ASP A 114 -22.13 32.32 -28.04
N VAL A 115 -23.26 31.63 -28.21
CA VAL A 115 -23.91 31.47 -29.51
C VAL A 115 -25.00 32.54 -29.63
N ASP A 116 -24.57 33.78 -29.87
CA ASP A 116 -25.44 34.85 -30.38
C ASP A 116 -24.83 35.42 -31.66
N ALA A 117 -25.32 34.91 -32.81
CA ALA A 117 -25.23 35.55 -34.12
C ALA A 117 -26.36 35.07 -35.04
#